data_AF-G9KLT2-F1
#
_entry.id   AF-G9KLT2-F1
#
_cell.length_a   1.000
_cell.length_b   1.000
_cell.length_c   1.000
_cell.angle_alpha   90.00
_cell.angle_beta   90.00
_cell.angle_gamma   90.00
#
_symmetry.space_group_name_H-M   'P 1'
#
loop_
_entity.id
_entity.type
_entity.pdbx_description
1 polymer ?
#
loop_
_entity_poly.entity_id
_entity_poly.type
_entity_poly.pdbx_seq_one_letter_code
_entity_poly.pdbx_strand_id
1 'polypeptide(L)'
;MASPGSSTVFLLALTIIASTQALTPTHYLTKADVERLKASLDRPFTSLESAFYSIVGLSSLGAQVPDVKKACTFIKSNLDPGNVDSLFYAAQSSQALSGCVISISNETKDLLLAAVSEDSSVTQIYHAVAALSGFGLPLASQEALSALTARLSKEETVLATVQALQTASHLSQHADLRSIVEEIEDLVARLDELGGVYLQFEEGLETTALFVAATYKLMDHVGTEPSIKEDQVIQLMNAIFSKKNFESLSEAFSVASAASALSQNRYHVPVVVVPEGSPSDTYEQAILRLQVTNVLSQPLTQATVKLEHAKSVASRATVLQKTSFTPVGDVFELNFVNVKFSSGYYDFSVKVEGDNRYIANSVELRVKISTEVGITNVDLSTVDKDQSIAPKTTRVTYPAKAKGTFIADSHQNFALFFQLVDVNTGAELTPHQTFVRLHNQKTGQEVVFVAEPDSKNVYKFELDTSERKIEFDSASGTYTLYLIIGDA
;
A
#
# COMPACT_ATOMS: atom_id res chain seq x y z
N MET A 1 -30.60 29.04 61.32
CA MET A 1 -30.84 27.60 61.10
C MET A 1 -30.81 27.35 59.60
N ALA A 2 -30.09 26.31 59.20
CA ALA A 2 -29.52 26.11 57.87
C ALA A 2 -30.55 26.08 56.71
N SER A 3 -30.14 26.64 55.55
CA SER A 3 -30.75 26.39 54.25
C SER A 3 -29.77 25.55 53.42
N PRO A 4 -30.22 24.51 52.67
CA PRO A 4 -29.33 23.55 52.05
C PRO A 4 -28.75 24.08 50.73
N GLY A 5 -27.46 23.80 50.51
CA GLY A 5 -26.73 24.17 49.31
C GLY A 5 -27.25 23.49 48.05
N SER A 6 -27.39 24.28 46.99
CA SER A 6 -27.57 23.79 45.63
C SER A 6 -26.24 23.23 45.12
N SER A 7 -26.15 21.91 44.97
CA SER A 7 -25.04 21.24 44.29
C SER A 7 -25.40 21.14 42.81
N THR A 8 -24.91 22.07 42.00
CA THR A 8 -24.93 21.95 40.53
C THR A 8 -23.87 20.94 40.11
N VAL A 9 -24.31 19.72 39.80
CA VAL A 9 -23.49 18.69 39.15
C VAL A 9 -23.30 19.10 37.70
N PHE A 10 -22.10 19.56 37.34
CA PHE A 10 -21.68 19.69 35.95
C PHE A 10 -21.40 18.30 35.39
N LEU A 11 -22.30 17.76 34.58
CA LEU A 11 -22.02 16.60 33.73
C LEU A 11 -21.07 17.04 32.62
N LEU A 12 -19.79 16.72 32.78
CA LEU A 12 -18.79 16.84 31.73
C LEU A 12 -19.01 15.67 30.76
N ALA A 13 -19.75 15.92 29.68
CA ALA A 13 -19.88 14.96 28.59
C ALA A 13 -18.53 14.84 27.85
N LEU A 14 -17.75 13.81 28.20
CA LEU A 14 -16.58 13.40 27.46
C LEU A 14 -17.05 12.85 26.10
N THR A 15 -17.05 13.70 25.08
CA THR A 15 -17.17 13.25 23.68
C THR A 15 -15.81 12.69 23.30
N ILE A 16 -15.66 11.37 23.45
CA ILE A 16 -14.56 10.63 22.84
C ILE A 16 -14.84 10.66 21.33
N ILE A 17 -14.25 11.64 20.64
CA ILE A 17 -14.14 11.60 19.18
C ILE A 17 -13.10 10.52 18.90
N ALA A 18 -13.56 9.28 18.76
CA ALA A 18 -12.75 8.25 18.12
C ALA A 18 -12.50 8.73 16.70
N SER A 19 -11.32 9.29 16.45
CA SER A 19 -10.82 9.45 15.09
C SER A 19 -10.61 8.05 14.54
N THR A 20 -11.66 7.48 13.93
CA THR A 20 -11.55 6.29 13.10
C THR A 20 -10.63 6.67 11.95
N GLN A 21 -9.34 6.31 12.06
CA GLN A 21 -8.45 6.38 10.91
C GLN A 21 -9.00 5.37 9.91
N ALA A 22 -9.40 5.86 8.73
CA ALA A 22 -9.84 4.97 7.65
C ALA A 22 -8.68 4.01 7.32
N LEU A 23 -8.99 2.72 7.23
CA LEU A 23 -7.99 1.73 6.84
C LEU A 23 -7.53 2.06 5.42
N THR A 24 -6.23 2.05 5.17
CA THR A 24 -5.67 2.27 3.83
C THR A 24 -5.06 0.96 3.31
N PRO A 25 -5.14 0.71 1.99
CA PRO A 25 -4.40 -0.33 1.31
C PRO A 25 -2.93 -0.34 1.71
N THR A 26 -2.48 -1.40 2.37
CA THR A 26 -1.07 -1.61 2.72
C THR A 26 -0.38 -2.55 1.74
N HIS A 27 -1.16 -3.40 1.06
CA HIS A 27 -0.67 -4.28 0.00
C HIS A 27 -1.52 -4.16 -1.25
N TYR A 28 -0.87 -4.02 -2.40
CA TYR A 28 -1.51 -3.93 -3.72
C TYR A 28 -0.57 -4.47 -4.79
N LEU A 29 -1.07 -4.92 -5.93
CA LEU A 29 -0.21 -5.39 -7.03
C LEU A 29 0.33 -4.18 -7.79
N THR A 30 1.65 -4.01 -7.82
CA THR A 30 2.31 -3.05 -8.73
C THR A 30 2.22 -3.54 -10.17
N LYS A 31 2.51 -2.68 -11.17
CA LYS A 31 2.61 -3.10 -12.57
C LYS A 31 3.54 -4.31 -12.75
N ALA A 32 4.68 -4.33 -12.05
CA ALA A 32 5.62 -5.44 -12.09
C ALA A 32 5.05 -6.72 -11.45
N ASP A 33 4.27 -6.61 -10.38
CA ASP A 33 3.63 -7.76 -9.75
C ASP A 33 2.49 -8.33 -10.60
N VAL A 34 1.73 -7.48 -11.31
CA VAL A 34 0.72 -7.93 -12.28
C VAL A 34 1.38 -8.73 -13.41
N GLU A 35 2.50 -8.25 -13.96
CA GLU A 35 3.24 -9.00 -14.98
C GLU A 35 3.82 -10.30 -14.44
N ARG A 36 4.29 -10.32 -13.18
CA ARG A 36 4.75 -11.55 -12.52
C ARG A 36 3.61 -12.55 -12.33
N LEU A 37 2.43 -12.08 -11.95
CA LEU A 37 1.23 -12.91 -11.81
C LEU A 37 0.82 -13.51 -13.16
N LYS A 38 0.82 -12.72 -14.24
CA LYS A 38 0.60 -13.22 -15.61
C LYS A 38 1.64 -14.28 -15.99
N ALA A 39 2.92 -14.05 -15.70
CA ALA A 39 3.98 -15.01 -15.96
C ALA A 39 3.83 -16.31 -15.15
N SER A 40 3.34 -16.24 -13.91
CA SER A 40 3.01 -17.42 -13.11
C SER A 40 1.88 -18.26 -13.72
N LEU A 41 0.95 -17.63 -14.44
CA LEU A 41 -0.16 -18.28 -15.13
C LEU A 41 0.20 -18.79 -16.53
N ASP A 42 1.15 -18.14 -17.21
CA ASP A 42 1.63 -18.53 -18.55
C ASP A 42 2.60 -19.72 -18.47
N ARG A 43 2.08 -20.89 -18.09
CA ARG A 43 2.81 -22.17 -18.01
C ARG A 43 2.32 -23.14 -19.08
N PRO A 44 3.16 -24.10 -19.53
CA PRO A 44 2.72 -25.16 -20.43
C PRO A 44 1.59 -25.99 -19.84
N PHE A 45 0.59 -26.33 -20.67
CA PHE A 45 -0.52 -27.16 -20.24
C PHE A 45 -0.06 -28.62 -20.05
N THR A 46 -0.25 -29.15 -18.85
CA THR A 46 0.04 -30.55 -18.48
C THR A 46 -1.24 -31.37 -18.30
N SER A 47 -2.35 -30.70 -17.99
CA SER A 47 -3.70 -31.25 -17.83
C SER A 47 -4.76 -30.20 -18.22
N LEU A 48 -6.03 -30.61 -18.36
CA LEU A 48 -7.13 -29.66 -18.56
C LEU A 48 -7.28 -28.68 -17.39
N GLU A 49 -7.07 -29.15 -16.17
CA GLU A 49 -7.07 -28.29 -14.97
C GLU A 49 -5.99 -27.21 -15.06
N SER A 50 -4.76 -27.58 -15.42
CA SER A 50 -3.69 -26.60 -15.60
C SER A 50 -4.02 -25.59 -16.71
N ALA A 51 -4.65 -26.07 -17.80
CA ALA A 51 -5.09 -25.21 -18.90
C ALA A 51 -6.18 -24.24 -18.44
N PHE A 52 -7.13 -24.70 -17.62
CA PHE A 52 -8.17 -23.88 -17.01
C PHE A 52 -7.59 -22.75 -16.16
N TYR A 53 -6.74 -23.06 -15.19
CA TYR A 53 -6.13 -22.03 -14.35
C TYR A 53 -5.34 -21.02 -15.17
N SER A 54 -4.55 -21.47 -16.14
CA SER A 54 -3.78 -20.59 -17.02
C SER A 54 -4.66 -19.71 -17.91
N ILE A 55 -5.58 -20.31 -18.66
CA ILE A 55 -6.40 -19.61 -19.66
C ILE A 55 -7.37 -18.65 -19.00
N VAL A 56 -8.13 -19.13 -18.02
CA VAL A 56 -9.14 -18.32 -17.34
C VAL A 56 -8.46 -17.28 -16.45
N GLY A 57 -7.37 -17.64 -15.76
CA GLY A 57 -6.59 -16.69 -14.96
C GLY A 57 -6.02 -15.54 -15.79
N LEU A 58 -5.40 -15.83 -16.95
CA LEU A 58 -4.91 -14.79 -17.85
C LEU A 58 -6.06 -13.91 -18.37
N SER A 59 -7.18 -14.52 -18.74
CA SER A 59 -8.38 -13.80 -19.18
C SER A 59 -8.94 -12.87 -18.09
N SER A 60 -8.96 -13.31 -16.82
CA SER A 60 -9.39 -12.50 -15.67
C SER A 60 -8.52 -11.24 -15.49
N LEU A 61 -7.24 -11.31 -15.85
CA LEU A 61 -6.31 -10.17 -15.83
C LEU A 61 -6.36 -9.31 -17.09
N GLY A 62 -7.29 -9.59 -18.02
CA GLY A 62 -7.36 -8.94 -19.33
C GLY A 62 -6.18 -9.25 -20.25
N ALA A 63 -5.39 -10.28 -19.96
CA ALA A 63 -4.29 -10.73 -20.81
C ALA A 63 -4.81 -11.67 -21.91
N GLN A 64 -4.18 -11.62 -23.09
CA GLN A 64 -4.48 -12.57 -24.15
C GLN A 64 -3.69 -13.86 -23.96
N VAL A 65 -4.34 -14.99 -24.25
CA VAL A 65 -3.67 -16.29 -24.33
C VAL A 65 -2.78 -16.31 -25.59
N PRO A 66 -1.46 -16.55 -25.49
CA PRO A 66 -0.52 -16.36 -26.59
C PRO A 66 -0.84 -17.14 -27.88
N ASP A 67 -1.32 -18.39 -27.76
CA ASP A 67 -1.72 -19.22 -28.90
C ASP A 67 -3.10 -19.85 -28.66
N VAL A 68 -4.13 -19.07 -28.97
CA VAL A 68 -5.55 -19.47 -28.82
C VAL A 68 -5.87 -20.76 -29.59
N LYS A 69 -5.27 -20.96 -30.78
CA LYS A 69 -5.55 -22.15 -31.61
C LYS A 69 -4.95 -23.40 -30.98
N LYS A 70 -3.70 -23.33 -30.53
CA LYS A 70 -3.03 -24.42 -29.83
C LYS A 70 -3.72 -24.75 -28.51
N ALA A 71 -4.13 -23.73 -27.75
CA ALA A 71 -4.89 -23.91 -26.52
C ALA A 71 -6.22 -24.62 -26.77
N CYS A 72 -7.00 -24.16 -27.76
CA CYS A 72 -8.25 -24.82 -28.13
C CYS A 72 -8.04 -26.27 -28.61
N THR A 73 -6.98 -26.52 -29.39
CA THR A 73 -6.63 -27.86 -29.84
C THR A 73 -6.26 -28.77 -28.66
N PHE A 74 -5.50 -28.25 -27.70
CA PHE A 74 -5.14 -28.96 -26.48
C PHE A 74 -6.39 -29.35 -25.68
N ILE A 75 -7.31 -28.41 -25.47
CA ILE A 75 -8.56 -28.68 -24.76
C ILE A 75 -9.35 -29.80 -25.45
N LYS A 76 -9.56 -29.70 -26.76
CA LYS A 76 -10.30 -30.71 -27.53
C LYS A 76 -9.64 -32.09 -27.52
N SER A 77 -8.31 -32.15 -27.53
CA SER A 77 -7.58 -33.41 -27.60
C SER A 77 -7.50 -34.14 -26.27
N ASN A 78 -7.66 -33.43 -25.15
CA ASN A 78 -7.58 -34.00 -23.80
C ASN A 78 -8.95 -34.08 -23.11
N LEU A 79 -10.03 -33.66 -23.77
CA LEU A 79 -11.39 -33.75 -23.26
C LEU A 79 -11.80 -35.22 -23.07
N ASP A 80 -12.24 -35.53 -21.85
CA ASP A 80 -12.90 -36.79 -21.52
C ASP A 80 -14.42 -36.52 -21.40
N PRO A 81 -15.24 -36.94 -22.38
CA PRO A 81 -16.68 -36.70 -22.37
C PRO A 81 -17.44 -37.47 -21.28
N GLY A 82 -16.78 -38.40 -20.58
CA GLY A 82 -17.33 -39.20 -19.48
C GLY A 82 -16.98 -38.68 -18.08
N ASN A 83 -16.26 -37.56 -17.96
CA ASN A 83 -15.78 -37.04 -16.68
C ASN A 83 -16.23 -35.59 -16.46
N VAL A 84 -16.94 -35.33 -15.35
CA VAL A 84 -17.53 -34.02 -15.03
C VAL A 84 -16.46 -32.93 -14.87
N ASP A 85 -15.33 -33.23 -14.22
CA ASP A 85 -14.26 -32.26 -14.00
C ASP A 85 -13.58 -31.88 -15.33
N SER A 86 -13.33 -32.88 -16.19
CA SER A 86 -12.80 -32.71 -17.55
C SER A 86 -13.70 -31.78 -18.37
N LEU A 87 -15.02 -31.99 -18.29
CA LEU A 87 -16.02 -31.15 -18.95
C LEU A 87 -16.06 -29.74 -18.39
N PHE A 88 -15.99 -29.57 -17.08
CA PHE A 88 -15.92 -28.26 -16.43
C PHE A 88 -14.71 -27.46 -16.90
N TYR A 89 -13.51 -28.03 -16.78
CA TYR A 89 -12.28 -27.36 -17.18
C TYR A 89 -12.30 -27.01 -18.67
N ALA A 90 -12.77 -27.93 -19.52
CA ALA A 90 -12.87 -27.68 -20.95
C ALA A 90 -13.89 -26.57 -21.29
N ALA A 91 -15.07 -26.61 -20.68
CA ALA A 91 -16.14 -25.64 -20.92
C ALA A 91 -15.68 -24.22 -20.55
N GLN A 92 -15.22 -24.05 -19.32
CA GLN A 92 -14.80 -22.75 -18.80
C GLN A 92 -13.58 -22.19 -19.55
N SER A 93 -12.60 -23.04 -19.85
CA SER A 93 -11.44 -22.63 -20.67
C SER A 93 -11.86 -22.21 -22.07
N SER A 94 -12.76 -22.95 -22.71
CA SER A 94 -13.20 -22.66 -24.08
C SER A 94 -13.96 -21.34 -24.19
N GLN A 95 -14.75 -20.96 -23.18
CA GLN A 95 -15.45 -19.67 -23.15
C GLN A 95 -14.49 -18.48 -23.11
N ALA A 96 -13.37 -18.60 -22.40
CA ALA A 96 -12.33 -17.58 -22.36
C ALA A 96 -11.53 -17.46 -23.68
N LEU A 97 -11.65 -18.44 -24.59
CA LEU A 97 -10.94 -18.47 -25.87
C LEU A 97 -11.85 -18.08 -27.03
N SER A 98 -11.53 -16.95 -27.66
CA SER A 98 -12.26 -16.49 -28.86
C SER A 98 -12.26 -17.55 -29.97
N GLY A 99 -13.46 -18.01 -30.35
CA GLY A 99 -13.66 -18.98 -31.43
C GLY A 99 -13.40 -20.45 -31.07
N CYS A 100 -13.17 -20.78 -29.80
CA CYS A 100 -13.02 -22.17 -29.38
C CYS A 100 -14.38 -22.83 -29.09
N VAL A 101 -14.97 -23.47 -30.09
CA VAL A 101 -16.24 -24.20 -29.92
C VAL A 101 -15.97 -25.69 -29.69
N ILE A 102 -16.55 -26.25 -28.63
CA ILE A 102 -16.52 -27.69 -28.30
C ILE A 102 -17.91 -28.27 -28.57
N SER A 103 -17.96 -29.32 -29.37
CA SER A 103 -19.21 -30.06 -29.63
C SER A 103 -19.41 -31.12 -28.55
N ILE A 104 -20.60 -31.15 -27.97
CA ILE A 104 -20.96 -32.07 -26.87
C ILE A 104 -22.08 -33.01 -27.36
N SER A 105 -21.99 -34.30 -27.01
CA SER A 105 -23.02 -35.28 -27.36
C SER A 105 -24.18 -35.26 -26.36
N ASN A 106 -25.29 -35.93 -26.71
CA ASN A 106 -26.44 -36.04 -25.79
C ASN A 106 -26.07 -36.85 -24.54
N GLU A 107 -25.25 -37.89 -24.68
CA GLU A 107 -24.82 -38.72 -23.55
C GLU A 107 -23.99 -37.92 -22.54
N THR A 108 -23.10 -37.04 -23.03
CA THR A 108 -22.34 -36.13 -22.17
C THR A 108 -23.25 -35.09 -21.50
N LYS A 109 -24.25 -34.57 -22.21
CA LYS A 109 -25.25 -33.68 -21.63
C LYS A 109 -26.02 -34.39 -20.51
N ASP A 110 -26.48 -35.61 -20.74
CA ASP A 110 -27.24 -36.39 -19.76
C ASP A 110 -26.38 -36.73 -18.52
N LEU A 111 -25.09 -37.01 -18.72
CA LEU A 111 -24.13 -37.16 -17.62
C LEU A 111 -24.04 -35.90 -16.75
N LEU A 112 -23.90 -34.72 -17.36
CA LEU A 112 -23.83 -33.46 -16.63
C LEU A 112 -25.14 -33.18 -15.87
N LEU A 113 -26.29 -33.42 -16.48
CA LEU A 113 -27.59 -33.26 -15.83
C LEU A 113 -27.75 -34.24 -14.65
N ALA A 114 -27.29 -35.49 -14.78
CA ALA A 114 -27.34 -36.47 -13.71
C ALA A 114 -26.41 -36.12 -12.52
N ALA A 115 -25.31 -35.42 -12.77
CA ALA A 115 -24.41 -34.93 -11.74
C ALA A 115 -24.97 -33.73 -10.95
N VAL A 116 -26.05 -33.09 -11.43
CA VAL A 116 -26.80 -32.09 -10.67
C VAL A 116 -27.80 -32.83 -9.77
N SER A 117 -27.30 -33.44 -8.71
CA SER A 117 -28.05 -34.28 -7.77
C SER A 117 -27.63 -34.03 -6.33
N GLU A 118 -28.55 -34.23 -5.37
CA GLU A 118 -28.25 -34.16 -3.93
C GLU A 118 -27.30 -35.27 -3.44
N ASP A 119 -27.12 -36.32 -4.25
CA ASP A 119 -26.17 -37.41 -4.00
C ASP A 119 -24.73 -37.06 -4.41
N SER A 120 -24.55 -36.01 -5.22
CA SER A 120 -23.24 -35.51 -5.65
C SER A 120 -22.62 -34.58 -4.60
N SER A 121 -21.29 -34.43 -4.62
CA SER A 121 -20.62 -33.42 -3.77
C SER A 121 -20.89 -32.00 -4.26
N VAL A 122 -20.68 -30.99 -3.41
CA VAL A 122 -20.83 -29.58 -3.82
C VAL A 122 -19.93 -29.25 -5.01
N THR A 123 -18.68 -29.72 -5.00
CA THR A 123 -17.75 -29.59 -6.13
C THR A 123 -18.30 -30.19 -7.43
N GLN A 124 -18.89 -31.39 -7.38
CA GLN A 124 -19.44 -32.04 -8.58
C GLN A 124 -20.65 -31.27 -9.13
N ILE A 125 -21.53 -30.79 -8.25
CA ILE A 125 -22.68 -29.96 -8.65
C ILE A 125 -22.17 -28.67 -9.31
N TYR A 126 -21.20 -27.99 -8.68
CA TYR A 126 -20.58 -26.79 -9.21
C TYR A 126 -19.99 -27.04 -10.60
N HIS A 127 -19.14 -28.06 -10.75
CA HIS A 127 -18.50 -28.40 -12.01
C HIS A 127 -19.53 -28.75 -13.09
N ALA A 128 -20.58 -29.50 -12.76
CA ALA A 128 -21.64 -29.85 -13.70
C ALA A 128 -22.45 -28.63 -14.16
N VAL A 129 -22.89 -27.78 -13.23
CA VAL A 129 -23.64 -26.54 -13.51
C VAL A 129 -22.81 -25.58 -14.35
N ALA A 130 -21.56 -25.35 -13.97
CA ALA A 130 -20.66 -24.46 -14.70
C ALA A 130 -20.29 -25.05 -16.08
N ALA A 131 -20.19 -26.37 -16.24
CA ALA A 131 -20.02 -26.99 -17.56
C ALA A 131 -21.26 -26.81 -18.46
N LEU A 132 -22.47 -27.05 -17.92
CA LEU A 132 -23.73 -26.84 -18.65
C LEU A 132 -23.87 -25.39 -19.11
N SER A 133 -23.66 -24.43 -18.21
CA SER A 133 -23.61 -23.00 -18.53
C SER A 133 -22.51 -22.68 -19.55
N GLY A 134 -21.32 -23.27 -19.35
CA GLY A 134 -20.14 -23.17 -20.20
C GLY A 134 -20.40 -23.53 -21.67
N PHE A 135 -21.10 -24.63 -21.90
CA PHE A 135 -21.47 -25.13 -23.22
C PHE A 135 -22.76 -24.54 -23.78
N GLY A 136 -23.45 -23.67 -23.03
CA GLY A 136 -24.75 -23.12 -23.42
C GLY A 136 -25.86 -24.17 -23.47
N LEU A 137 -25.76 -25.21 -22.65
CA LEU A 137 -26.75 -26.28 -22.55
C LEU A 137 -27.89 -25.88 -21.59
N PRO A 138 -29.12 -26.41 -21.81
CA PRO A 138 -30.23 -26.13 -20.91
C PRO A 138 -29.93 -26.57 -19.47
N LEU A 139 -30.23 -25.69 -18.51
CA LEU A 139 -30.03 -25.92 -17.07
C LEU A 139 -31.32 -25.61 -16.32
N ALA A 140 -31.83 -26.59 -15.60
CA ALA A 140 -33.00 -26.45 -14.73
C ALA A 140 -32.55 -25.79 -13.41
N SER A 141 -32.61 -24.45 -13.36
CA SER A 141 -31.94 -23.67 -12.30
C SER A 141 -32.53 -23.91 -10.91
N GLN A 142 -33.84 -24.16 -10.82
CA GLN A 142 -34.50 -24.39 -9.54
C GLN A 142 -34.12 -25.75 -8.94
N GLU A 143 -34.03 -26.77 -9.79
CA GLU A 143 -33.61 -28.12 -9.43
C GLU A 143 -32.13 -28.14 -9.02
N ALA A 144 -31.28 -27.42 -9.76
CA ALA A 144 -29.88 -27.25 -9.41
C ALA A 144 -29.70 -26.55 -8.06
N LEU A 145 -30.46 -25.49 -7.80
CA LEU A 145 -30.48 -24.81 -6.50
C LEU A 145 -30.94 -25.75 -5.39
N SER A 146 -32.01 -26.51 -5.60
CA SER A 146 -32.52 -27.46 -4.60
C SER A 146 -31.49 -28.55 -4.26
N ALA A 147 -30.83 -29.13 -5.27
CA ALA A 147 -29.75 -30.11 -5.06
C ALA A 147 -28.56 -29.48 -4.30
N LEU A 148 -28.17 -28.27 -4.69
CA LEU A 148 -27.08 -27.54 -4.05
C LEU A 148 -27.37 -27.27 -2.57
N THR A 149 -28.53 -26.71 -2.24
CA THR A 149 -28.92 -26.40 -0.85
C THR A 149 -29.04 -27.67 -0.01
N ALA A 150 -29.63 -28.75 -0.56
CA ALA A 150 -29.71 -30.04 0.12
C ALA A 150 -28.32 -30.60 0.45
N ARG A 151 -27.37 -30.45 -0.49
CA ARG A 151 -26.00 -30.92 -0.29
C ARG A 151 -25.19 -30.04 0.66
N LEU A 152 -25.35 -28.72 0.59
CA LEU A 152 -24.62 -27.76 1.42
C LEU A 152 -24.89 -27.98 2.91
N SER A 153 -26.13 -28.34 3.28
CA SER A 153 -26.50 -28.72 4.66
C SER A 153 -25.78 -29.96 5.22
N LYS A 154 -25.07 -30.71 4.36
CA LYS A 154 -24.29 -31.90 4.74
C LYS A 154 -22.77 -31.68 4.61
N GLU A 155 -22.34 -30.59 3.99
CA GLU A 155 -20.94 -30.33 3.61
C GLU A 155 -20.55 -28.88 3.95
N GLU A 156 -20.53 -28.56 5.24
CA GLU A 156 -20.40 -27.19 5.78
C GLU A 156 -18.95 -26.67 5.84
N THR A 157 -18.15 -26.93 4.80
CA THR A 157 -16.79 -26.37 4.70
C THR A 157 -16.81 -24.99 4.03
N VAL A 158 -15.86 -24.10 4.35
CA VAL A 158 -15.78 -22.78 3.69
C VAL A 158 -15.72 -22.93 2.18
N LEU A 159 -14.88 -23.85 1.69
CA LEU A 159 -14.70 -24.07 0.26
C LEU A 159 -16.00 -24.54 -0.42
N ALA A 160 -16.75 -25.44 0.22
CA ALA A 160 -18.05 -25.88 -0.31
C ALA A 160 -19.04 -24.71 -0.40
N THR A 161 -19.14 -23.87 0.63
CA THR A 161 -19.99 -22.67 0.57
C THR A 161 -19.52 -21.70 -0.52
N VAL A 162 -18.21 -21.48 -0.68
CA VAL A 162 -17.65 -20.64 -1.77
C VAL A 162 -18.02 -21.20 -3.14
N GLN A 163 -17.92 -22.51 -3.35
CA GLN A 163 -18.35 -23.17 -4.59
C GLN A 163 -19.87 -23.09 -4.79
N ALA A 164 -20.66 -23.08 -3.72
CA ALA A 164 -22.10 -22.82 -3.81
C ALA A 164 -22.39 -21.40 -4.32
N LEU A 165 -21.65 -20.38 -3.84
CA LEU A 165 -21.73 -19.01 -4.38
C LEU A 165 -21.37 -18.99 -5.88
N GLN A 166 -20.29 -19.70 -6.27
CA GLN A 166 -19.89 -19.81 -7.67
C GLN A 166 -20.99 -20.49 -8.51
N THR A 167 -21.57 -21.57 -8.02
CA THR A 167 -22.67 -22.29 -8.68
C THR A 167 -23.87 -21.39 -8.89
N ALA A 168 -24.30 -20.67 -7.85
CA ALA A 168 -25.43 -19.75 -7.90
C ALA A 168 -25.24 -18.63 -8.94
N SER A 169 -23.99 -18.19 -9.18
CA SER A 169 -23.68 -17.20 -10.22
C SER A 169 -23.95 -17.68 -11.65
N HIS A 170 -24.13 -18.99 -11.87
CA HIS A 170 -24.49 -19.57 -13.17
C HIS A 170 -25.98 -19.88 -13.31
N LEU A 171 -26.76 -19.80 -12.24
CA LEU A 171 -28.19 -20.12 -12.23
C LEU A 171 -29.02 -18.94 -12.74
N SER A 172 -30.22 -19.19 -13.24
CA SER A 172 -31.16 -18.12 -13.59
C SER A 172 -31.56 -17.32 -12.35
N GLN A 173 -31.66 -15.99 -12.49
CA GLN A 173 -32.22 -15.10 -11.44
C GLN A 173 -33.70 -15.39 -11.13
N HIS A 174 -34.39 -16.20 -11.95
CA HIS A 174 -35.74 -16.66 -11.63
C HIS A 174 -35.76 -17.73 -10.52
N ALA A 175 -34.63 -18.37 -10.22
CA ALA A 175 -34.49 -19.21 -9.04
C ALA A 175 -34.33 -18.32 -7.79
N ASP A 176 -34.85 -18.76 -6.64
CA ASP A 176 -34.75 -18.01 -5.38
C ASP A 176 -33.37 -18.13 -4.74
N LEU A 177 -32.40 -17.33 -5.21
CA LEU A 177 -31.00 -17.39 -4.76
C LEU A 177 -30.76 -16.81 -3.35
N ARG A 178 -31.79 -16.33 -2.65
CA ARG A 178 -31.63 -15.62 -1.36
C ARG A 178 -30.91 -16.44 -0.31
N SER A 179 -31.21 -17.73 -0.19
CA SER A 179 -30.56 -18.60 0.79
C SER A 179 -29.05 -18.71 0.56
N ILE A 180 -28.59 -18.67 -0.69
CA ILE A 180 -27.16 -18.72 -1.01
C ILE A 180 -26.51 -17.35 -0.83
N VAL A 181 -27.25 -16.26 -1.04
CA VAL A 181 -26.75 -14.90 -0.76
C VAL A 181 -26.55 -14.69 0.74
N GLU A 182 -27.45 -15.20 1.59
CA GLU A 182 -27.34 -15.11 3.05
C GLU A 182 -26.04 -15.77 3.59
N GLU A 183 -25.55 -16.83 2.94
CA GLU A 183 -24.28 -17.48 3.29
C GLU A 183 -23.05 -16.55 3.20
N ILE A 184 -23.14 -15.43 2.46
CA ILE A 184 -22.04 -14.45 2.40
C ILE A 184 -21.81 -13.84 3.79
N GLU A 185 -22.86 -13.52 4.54
CA GLU A 185 -22.74 -12.96 5.89
C GLU A 185 -22.12 -13.98 6.85
N ASP A 186 -22.51 -15.25 6.73
CA ASP A 186 -21.96 -16.35 7.52
C ASP A 186 -20.48 -16.58 7.21
N LEU A 187 -20.09 -16.53 5.93
CA LEU A 187 -18.69 -16.60 5.53
C LEU A 187 -17.87 -15.41 6.03
N VAL A 188 -18.42 -14.19 5.98
CA VAL A 188 -17.75 -13.00 6.53
C VAL A 188 -17.50 -13.16 8.03
N ALA A 189 -18.46 -13.74 8.77
CA ALA A 189 -18.32 -13.98 10.20
C ALA A 189 -17.27 -15.05 10.56
N ARG A 190 -16.87 -15.88 9.59
CA ARG A 190 -15.84 -16.93 9.74
C ARG A 190 -14.42 -16.49 9.37
N LEU A 191 -14.24 -15.26 8.87
CA LEU A 191 -12.92 -14.72 8.56
C LEU A 191 -12.14 -14.40 9.84
N ASP A 192 -10.86 -14.75 9.86
CA ASP A 192 -9.94 -14.38 10.93
C ASP A 192 -9.37 -12.99 10.71
N GLU A 193 -9.50 -12.13 11.72
CA GLU A 193 -8.83 -10.84 11.76
C GLU A 193 -7.41 -10.97 12.30
N LEU A 194 -6.42 -10.59 11.49
CA LEU A 194 -5.02 -10.56 11.90
C LEU A 194 -4.52 -9.12 12.01
N GLY A 195 -4.36 -8.67 13.26
CA GLY A 195 -3.76 -7.38 13.60
C GLY A 195 -4.52 -6.17 13.09
N GLY A 196 -5.84 -6.28 12.84
CA GLY A 196 -6.67 -5.21 12.28
C GLY A 196 -6.37 -4.84 10.83
N VAL A 197 -5.44 -5.54 10.16
CA VAL A 197 -4.97 -5.21 8.80
C VAL A 197 -5.41 -6.25 7.77
N TYR A 198 -5.59 -7.50 8.17
CA TYR A 198 -5.89 -8.61 7.29
C TYR A 198 -7.15 -9.34 7.72
N LEU A 199 -7.94 -9.79 6.73
CA LEU A 199 -9.00 -10.77 6.89
C LEU A 199 -8.73 -11.92 5.94
N GLN A 200 -8.77 -13.15 6.45
CA GLN A 200 -8.60 -14.36 5.65
C GLN A 200 -9.24 -15.56 6.35
N PHE A 201 -9.49 -16.63 5.60
CA PHE A 201 -9.89 -17.91 6.19
C PHE A 201 -8.68 -18.70 6.70
N GLU A 202 -8.89 -19.58 7.68
CA GLU A 202 -7.90 -20.56 8.15
C GLU A 202 -7.40 -21.46 7.02
N GLU A 203 -8.26 -21.79 6.04
CA GLU A 203 -7.93 -22.59 4.86
C GLU A 203 -6.91 -21.90 3.93
N GLY A 204 -6.68 -20.60 4.10
CA GLY A 204 -5.59 -19.86 3.47
C GLY A 204 -5.99 -18.97 2.28
N LEU A 205 -4.96 -18.53 1.56
CA LEU A 205 -5.05 -17.50 0.52
C LEU A 205 -6.00 -17.88 -0.62
N GLU A 206 -5.94 -19.12 -1.09
CA GLU A 206 -6.71 -19.58 -2.25
C GLU A 206 -8.22 -19.50 -1.97
N THR A 207 -8.67 -20.07 -0.86
CA THR A 207 -10.08 -20.02 -0.43
C THR A 207 -10.53 -18.57 -0.20
N THR A 208 -9.69 -17.75 0.42
CA THR A 208 -9.97 -16.33 0.67
C THR A 208 -10.15 -15.55 -0.65
N ALA A 209 -9.28 -15.77 -1.63
CA ALA A 209 -9.36 -15.11 -2.92
C ALA A 209 -10.56 -15.61 -3.75
N LEU A 210 -10.84 -16.93 -3.74
CA LEU A 210 -12.01 -17.49 -4.40
C LEU A 210 -13.32 -16.98 -3.78
N PHE A 211 -13.38 -16.81 -2.46
CA PHE A 211 -14.53 -16.22 -1.78
C PHE A 211 -14.82 -14.81 -2.28
N VAL A 212 -13.80 -13.94 -2.37
CA VAL A 212 -13.96 -12.59 -2.91
C VAL A 212 -14.48 -12.66 -4.34
N ALA A 213 -13.83 -13.45 -5.21
CA ALA A 213 -14.25 -13.58 -6.60
C ALA A 213 -15.70 -14.09 -6.73
N ALA A 214 -16.06 -15.12 -5.98
CA ALA A 214 -17.39 -15.74 -6.01
C ALA A 214 -18.47 -14.79 -5.48
N THR A 215 -18.20 -14.09 -4.38
CA THR A 215 -19.12 -13.13 -3.77
C THR A 215 -19.44 -12.02 -4.75
N TYR A 216 -18.43 -11.32 -5.29
CA TYR A 216 -18.68 -10.22 -6.21
C TYR A 216 -19.36 -10.69 -7.50
N LYS A 217 -19.03 -11.88 -8.00
CA LYS A 217 -19.70 -12.46 -9.17
C LYS A 217 -21.18 -12.77 -8.91
N LEU A 218 -21.51 -13.41 -7.79
CA LEU A 218 -22.90 -13.70 -7.41
C LEU A 218 -23.68 -12.41 -7.17
N MET A 219 -23.09 -11.45 -6.44
CA MET A 219 -23.74 -10.19 -6.11
C MET A 219 -23.95 -9.31 -7.35
N ASP A 220 -23.03 -9.34 -8.31
CA ASP A 220 -23.24 -8.74 -9.62
C ASP A 220 -24.39 -9.44 -10.37
N HIS A 221 -24.44 -10.76 -10.30
CA HIS A 221 -25.50 -11.54 -10.91
C HIS A 221 -26.88 -11.26 -10.29
N VAL A 222 -27.02 -11.13 -8.97
CA VAL A 222 -28.35 -10.91 -8.35
C VAL A 222 -28.80 -9.45 -8.31
N GLY A 223 -27.91 -8.48 -8.55
CA GLY A 223 -28.31 -7.06 -8.55
C GLY A 223 -28.19 -6.35 -7.20
N THR A 224 -27.53 -6.95 -6.21
CA THR A 224 -27.47 -6.45 -4.82
C THR A 224 -26.03 -6.25 -4.37
N GLU A 225 -25.78 -5.23 -3.54
CA GLU A 225 -24.48 -5.00 -2.92
C GLU A 225 -24.11 -6.14 -1.96
N PRO A 226 -22.85 -6.63 -1.95
CA PRO A 226 -22.40 -7.64 -1.00
C PRO A 226 -22.49 -7.14 0.44
N SER A 227 -22.92 -8.00 1.36
CA SER A 227 -22.88 -7.76 2.81
C SER A 227 -21.45 -7.84 3.38
N ILE A 228 -20.52 -7.08 2.79
CA ILE A 228 -19.12 -6.93 3.22
C ILE A 228 -18.87 -5.44 3.41
N LYS A 229 -18.44 -5.03 4.59
CA LYS A 229 -18.14 -3.61 4.88
C LYS A 229 -16.87 -3.16 4.16
N GLU A 230 -16.74 -1.86 3.88
CA GLU A 230 -15.58 -1.30 3.18
C GLU A 230 -14.24 -1.64 3.85
N ASP A 231 -14.16 -1.55 5.18
CA ASP A 231 -12.98 -1.92 5.96
C ASP A 231 -12.62 -3.39 5.78
N GLN A 232 -13.61 -4.28 5.79
CA GLN A 232 -13.42 -5.71 5.54
C GLN A 232 -12.93 -5.97 4.11
N VAL A 233 -13.43 -5.23 3.11
CA VAL A 233 -12.91 -5.33 1.73
C VAL A 233 -11.44 -4.93 1.68
N ILE A 234 -11.04 -3.87 2.37
CA ILE A 234 -9.64 -3.42 2.43
C ILE A 234 -8.75 -4.47 3.14
N GLN A 235 -9.24 -5.09 4.21
CA GLN A 235 -8.52 -6.14 4.93
C GLN A 235 -8.35 -7.42 4.10
N LEU A 236 -9.40 -7.85 3.38
CA LEU A 236 -9.35 -8.96 2.43
C LEU A 236 -8.35 -8.67 1.30
N MET A 237 -8.40 -7.45 0.75
CA MET A 237 -7.48 -6.98 -0.28
C MET A 237 -6.02 -7.04 0.20
N ASN A 238 -5.76 -6.56 1.43
CA ASN A 238 -4.42 -6.61 2.03
C ASN A 238 -3.93 -8.04 2.21
N ALA A 239 -4.80 -8.96 2.63
CA ALA A 239 -4.44 -10.37 2.80
C ALA A 239 -4.09 -11.01 1.45
N ILE A 240 -4.97 -10.83 0.46
CA ILE A 240 -4.83 -11.45 -0.86
C ILE A 240 -3.58 -10.96 -1.59
N PHE A 241 -3.28 -9.66 -1.51
CA PHE A 241 -2.13 -9.09 -2.21
C PHE A 241 -0.86 -9.00 -1.38
N SER A 242 -0.82 -9.53 -0.16
CA SER A 242 0.40 -9.63 0.64
C SER A 242 1.46 -10.53 -0.02
N LYS A 243 1.01 -11.59 -0.71
CA LYS A 243 1.88 -12.53 -1.45
C LYS A 243 2.07 -12.04 -2.89
N LYS A 244 3.33 -11.98 -3.35
CA LYS A 244 3.69 -11.52 -4.70
C LYS A 244 4.20 -12.63 -5.63
N ASN A 245 4.49 -13.81 -5.07
CA ASN A 245 5.04 -14.95 -5.80
C ASN A 245 4.13 -16.15 -5.61
N PHE A 246 3.77 -16.82 -6.70
CA PHE A 246 2.79 -17.91 -6.70
C PHE A 246 3.45 -19.18 -7.24
N GLU A 247 3.50 -20.22 -6.41
CA GLU A 247 4.14 -21.48 -6.75
C GLU A 247 3.20 -22.39 -7.54
N SER A 248 1.92 -22.46 -7.13
CA SER A 248 0.88 -23.26 -7.79
C SER A 248 0.06 -22.42 -8.78
N LEU A 249 -0.49 -23.09 -9.80
CA LEU A 249 -1.40 -22.45 -10.76
C LEU A 249 -2.74 -22.07 -10.11
N SER A 250 -3.28 -22.89 -9.21
CA SER A 250 -4.54 -22.62 -8.53
C SER A 250 -4.47 -21.36 -7.64
N GLU A 251 -3.36 -21.18 -6.93
CA GLU A 251 -3.13 -19.98 -6.12
C GLU A 251 -3.01 -18.73 -6.99
N ALA A 252 -2.24 -18.79 -8.09
CA ALA A 252 -2.17 -17.68 -9.03
C ALA A 252 -3.54 -17.36 -9.66
N PHE A 253 -4.30 -18.38 -10.01
CA PHE A 253 -5.64 -18.25 -10.59
C PHE A 253 -6.64 -17.61 -9.63
N SER A 254 -6.65 -18.04 -8.37
CA SER A 254 -7.55 -17.50 -7.34
C SER A 254 -7.24 -16.02 -7.06
N VAL A 255 -5.96 -15.65 -6.93
CA VAL A 255 -5.55 -14.25 -6.77
C VAL A 255 -5.90 -13.41 -8.00
N ALA A 256 -5.70 -13.94 -9.21
CA ALA A 256 -6.10 -13.26 -10.45
C ALA A 256 -7.62 -13.02 -10.52
N SER A 257 -8.41 -14.00 -10.10
CA SER A 257 -9.87 -13.90 -10.05
C SER A 257 -10.35 -12.85 -9.05
N ALA A 258 -9.75 -12.83 -7.85
CA ALA A 258 -10.04 -11.80 -6.84
C ALA A 258 -9.60 -10.39 -7.30
N ALA A 259 -8.42 -10.29 -7.91
CA ALA A 259 -7.92 -9.02 -8.45
C ALA A 259 -8.83 -8.48 -9.55
N SER A 260 -9.31 -9.35 -10.44
CA SER A 260 -10.30 -8.98 -11.46
C SER A 260 -11.58 -8.45 -10.82
N ALA A 261 -12.16 -9.20 -9.86
CA ALA A 261 -13.36 -8.81 -9.15
C ALA A 261 -13.24 -7.45 -8.43
N LEU A 262 -12.12 -7.19 -7.76
CA LEU A 262 -11.89 -5.93 -7.04
C LEU A 262 -11.43 -4.78 -7.95
N SER A 263 -10.90 -5.06 -9.14
CA SER A 263 -10.46 -4.03 -10.09
C SER A 263 -11.61 -3.28 -10.75
N GLN A 264 -12.71 -3.99 -10.98
CA GLN A 264 -13.91 -3.46 -11.62
C GLN A 264 -15.12 -4.32 -11.23
N ASN A 265 -16.02 -3.76 -10.42
CA ASN A 265 -17.33 -4.33 -10.10
C ASN A 265 -18.32 -3.21 -9.79
N ARG A 266 -19.60 -3.49 -9.58
CA ARG A 266 -20.63 -2.46 -9.38
C ARG A 266 -20.67 -1.82 -7.98
N TYR A 267 -19.88 -2.29 -7.03
CA TYR A 267 -20.05 -1.98 -5.60
C TYR A 267 -18.81 -1.33 -4.98
N HIS A 268 -17.70 -2.05 -4.92
CA HIS A 268 -16.49 -1.64 -4.18
C HIS A 268 -15.25 -1.74 -5.07
N VAL A 269 -14.68 -0.61 -5.44
CA VAL A 269 -13.41 -0.52 -6.19
C VAL A 269 -12.37 0.09 -5.26
N PRO A 270 -11.49 -0.71 -4.64
CA PRO A 270 -10.43 -0.19 -3.78
C PRO A 270 -9.46 0.68 -4.58
N VAL A 271 -9.25 1.91 -4.09
CA VAL A 271 -8.33 2.87 -4.67
C VAL A 271 -6.96 2.74 -4.03
N VAL A 272 -5.93 2.65 -4.87
CA VAL A 272 -4.53 2.61 -4.47
C VAL A 272 -3.88 3.94 -4.83
N VAL A 273 -3.32 4.63 -3.85
CA VAL A 273 -2.65 5.94 -4.03
C VAL A 273 -1.19 5.81 -3.64
N VAL A 274 -0.28 6.06 -4.57
CA VAL A 274 1.17 5.89 -4.38
C VAL A 274 1.90 7.14 -4.88
N PRO A 275 2.79 7.76 -4.08
CA PRO A 275 3.64 8.84 -4.57
C PRO A 275 4.67 8.33 -5.58
N GLU A 276 4.91 9.09 -6.67
CA GLU A 276 6.04 8.80 -7.57
C GLU A 276 7.35 9.36 -7.01
N GLY A 277 8.42 8.60 -7.16
CA GLY A 277 9.75 8.95 -6.66
C GLY A 277 9.95 8.58 -5.18
N SER A 278 11.20 8.71 -4.71
CA SER A 278 11.47 8.54 -3.28
C SER A 278 10.88 9.74 -2.51
N PRO A 279 10.22 9.54 -1.36
CA PRO A 279 9.83 10.64 -0.46
C PRO A 279 10.99 11.55 -0.04
N SER A 280 12.23 11.08 -0.25
CA SER A 280 13.48 11.76 0.11
C SER A 280 13.99 12.75 -0.95
N ASP A 281 13.52 12.66 -2.20
CA ASP A 281 14.12 13.35 -3.36
C ASP A 281 13.45 14.70 -3.69
N THR A 282 12.62 15.23 -2.78
CA THR A 282 11.85 16.47 -2.98
C THR A 282 12.69 17.75 -2.84
N TYR A 283 13.95 17.71 -3.28
CA TYR A 283 14.88 18.84 -3.20
C TYR A 283 14.59 19.91 -4.27
N GLU A 284 13.93 19.55 -5.38
CA GLU A 284 13.84 20.43 -6.56
C GLU A 284 12.44 20.75 -7.08
N GLN A 285 11.42 20.00 -6.65
CA GLN A 285 10.10 20.18 -7.24
C GLN A 285 9.09 20.34 -6.12
N ALA A 286 8.57 21.55 -5.99
CA ALA A 286 7.34 21.82 -5.29
C ALA A 286 6.15 21.19 -6.04
N ILE A 287 6.28 19.91 -6.38
CA ILE A 287 5.39 19.10 -7.19
C ILE A 287 5.34 17.73 -6.52
N LEU A 288 4.16 17.35 -6.02
CA LEU A 288 3.86 16.00 -5.57
C LEU A 288 3.13 15.28 -6.70
N ARG A 289 3.68 14.14 -7.14
CA ARG A 289 3.07 13.29 -8.15
C ARG A 289 2.48 12.05 -7.51
N LEU A 290 1.24 11.73 -7.82
CA LEU A 290 0.54 10.54 -7.32
C LEU A 290 0.10 9.65 -8.48
N GLN A 291 0.42 8.37 -8.39
CA GLN A 291 -0.27 7.33 -9.12
C GLN A 291 -1.53 6.96 -8.36
N VAL A 292 -2.68 7.05 -9.03
CA VAL A 292 -3.99 6.66 -8.48
C VAL A 292 -4.56 5.57 -9.37
N THR A 293 -4.61 4.36 -8.84
CA THR A 293 -4.94 3.15 -9.60
C THR A 293 -5.97 2.28 -8.87
N ASN A 294 -6.55 1.31 -9.58
CA ASN A 294 -7.20 0.17 -8.93
C ASN A 294 -6.16 -0.88 -8.49
N VAL A 295 -6.63 -2.00 -7.95
CA VAL A 295 -5.80 -3.10 -7.43
C VAL A 295 -4.94 -3.82 -8.48
N LEU A 296 -5.24 -3.64 -9.78
CA LEU A 296 -4.46 -4.16 -10.92
C LEU A 296 -3.48 -3.13 -11.49
N SER A 297 -3.17 -2.06 -10.74
CA SER A 297 -2.31 -0.96 -11.23
C SER A 297 -2.83 -0.27 -12.50
N GLN A 298 -4.14 -0.33 -12.77
CA GLN A 298 -4.74 0.39 -13.89
C GLN A 298 -5.08 1.83 -13.46
N PRO A 299 -4.65 2.86 -14.21
CA PRO A 299 -4.90 4.25 -13.85
C PRO A 299 -6.39 4.62 -13.78
N LEU A 300 -6.78 5.32 -12.71
CA LEU A 300 -8.13 5.87 -12.55
C LEU A 300 -8.19 7.30 -13.11
N THR A 301 -8.01 7.44 -14.43
CA THR A 301 -7.86 8.77 -15.08
C THR A 301 -9.09 9.67 -15.02
N GLN A 302 -10.27 9.09 -14.74
CA GLN A 302 -11.51 9.85 -14.54
C GLN A 302 -11.69 10.36 -13.11
N ALA A 303 -10.83 9.94 -12.18
CA ALA A 303 -10.89 10.39 -10.80
C ALA A 303 -10.49 11.87 -10.66
N THR A 304 -11.04 12.52 -9.65
CA THR A 304 -10.63 13.85 -9.21
C THR A 304 -9.87 13.71 -7.91
N VAL A 305 -8.61 14.12 -7.88
CA VAL A 305 -7.75 14.03 -6.70
C VAL A 305 -7.60 15.40 -6.06
N LYS A 306 -7.84 15.48 -4.75
CA LYS A 306 -7.80 16.71 -3.96
C LYS A 306 -6.96 16.53 -2.72
N LEU A 307 -6.13 17.52 -2.42
CA LEU A 307 -5.55 17.69 -1.10
C LEU A 307 -6.60 18.35 -0.20
N GLU A 308 -7.07 17.66 0.83
CA GLU A 308 -7.93 18.24 1.86
C GLU A 308 -7.14 19.23 2.70
N HIS A 309 -5.99 18.78 3.23
CA HIS A 309 -5.06 19.61 3.98
C HIS A 309 -3.65 19.01 4.01
N ALA A 310 -2.64 19.88 4.18
CA ALA A 310 -1.28 19.52 4.54
C ALA A 310 -0.96 20.20 5.88
N LYS A 311 -0.54 19.40 6.88
CA LYS A 311 -0.19 19.89 8.22
C LYS A 311 1.27 19.61 8.52
N SER A 312 1.96 20.60 9.10
CA SER A 312 3.29 20.39 9.66
C SER A 312 3.21 19.38 10.80
N VAL A 313 4.07 18.36 10.78
CA VAL A 313 4.12 17.36 11.87
C VAL A 313 4.56 18.00 13.18
N ALA A 314 5.51 18.95 13.13
CA ALA A 314 6.08 19.61 14.29
C ALA A 314 5.10 20.60 14.95
N SER A 315 4.47 21.48 14.16
CA SER A 315 3.62 22.55 14.68
C SER A 315 2.11 22.25 14.62
N ARG A 316 1.71 21.19 13.91
CA ARG A 316 0.31 20.86 13.57
C ARG A 316 -0.42 21.95 12.77
N ALA A 317 0.29 23.00 12.32
CA ALA A 317 -0.28 24.06 11.52
C ALA A 317 -0.60 23.58 10.10
N THR A 318 -1.78 23.94 9.61
CA THR A 318 -2.16 23.73 8.21
C THR A 318 -1.44 24.73 7.32
N VAL A 319 -0.67 24.24 6.34
CA VAL A 319 0.13 25.07 5.42
C VAL A 319 -0.44 25.13 4.01
N LEU A 320 -1.23 24.12 3.63
CA LEU A 320 -1.96 24.06 2.36
C LEU A 320 -3.28 23.33 2.60
N GLN A 321 -4.35 23.70 1.90
CA GLN A 321 -5.65 23.05 2.03
C GLN A 321 -6.50 23.23 0.78
N LYS A 322 -7.47 22.32 0.59
CA LYS A 322 -8.50 22.39 -0.46
C LYS A 322 -7.92 22.66 -1.85
N THR A 323 -6.81 22.01 -2.19
CA THR A 323 -6.10 22.22 -3.47
C THR A 323 -6.29 20.99 -4.36
N SER A 324 -6.64 21.19 -5.62
CA SER A 324 -6.82 20.10 -6.58
C SER A 324 -5.50 19.69 -7.23
N PHE A 325 -5.33 18.41 -7.47
CA PHE A 325 -4.28 17.90 -8.34
C PHE A 325 -4.71 18.06 -9.80
N THR A 326 -3.73 18.20 -10.69
CA THR A 326 -3.92 18.27 -12.14
C THR A 326 -3.55 16.93 -12.76
N PRO A 327 -4.42 16.31 -13.58
CA PRO A 327 -4.06 15.08 -14.29
C PRO A 327 -3.02 15.38 -15.38
N VAL A 328 -1.95 14.59 -15.40
CA VAL A 328 -0.85 14.67 -16.39
C VAL A 328 -0.54 13.25 -16.87
N GLY A 329 -1.14 12.84 -17.98
CA GLY A 329 -1.08 11.45 -18.44
C GLY A 329 -1.79 10.52 -17.44
N ASP A 330 -1.08 9.54 -16.91
CA ASP A 330 -1.60 8.54 -15.96
C ASP A 330 -1.39 8.94 -14.48
N VAL A 331 -0.87 10.15 -14.21
CA VAL A 331 -0.54 10.62 -12.86
C VAL A 331 -1.26 11.92 -12.50
N PHE A 332 -1.35 12.20 -11.21
CA PHE A 332 -1.93 13.42 -10.66
C PHE A 332 -0.82 14.28 -10.03
N GLU A 333 -0.67 15.51 -10.50
CA GLU A 333 0.34 16.45 -10.00
C GLU A 333 -0.28 17.54 -9.12
N LEU A 334 0.29 17.76 -7.95
CA LEU A 334 0.03 18.93 -7.11
C LEU A 334 1.26 19.82 -7.10
N ASN A 335 1.17 20.96 -7.79
CA ASN A 335 2.20 21.99 -7.73
C ASN A 335 1.92 22.99 -6.59
N PHE A 336 2.86 23.11 -5.67
CA PHE A 336 2.82 24.00 -4.50
C PHE A 336 4.03 24.95 -4.44
N VAL A 337 4.60 25.33 -5.60
CA VAL A 337 5.78 26.23 -5.69
C VAL A 337 5.55 27.60 -5.03
N ASN A 338 4.30 28.05 -4.98
CA ASN A 338 3.94 29.33 -4.36
C ASN A 338 3.72 29.22 -2.84
N VAL A 339 3.86 28.04 -2.27
CA VAL A 339 3.67 27.78 -0.84
C VAL A 339 5.03 27.75 -0.16
N LYS A 340 5.21 28.59 0.86
CA LYS A 340 6.43 28.61 1.67
C LYS A 340 6.35 27.51 2.73
N PHE A 341 6.89 26.34 2.41
CA PHE A 341 7.14 25.30 3.40
C PHE A 341 8.44 25.58 4.13
N SER A 342 8.45 25.46 5.46
CA SER A 342 9.71 25.26 6.19
C SER A 342 10.16 23.81 6.00
N SER A 343 11.46 23.54 6.11
CA SER A 343 11.96 22.15 6.12
C SER A 343 11.31 21.32 7.23
N GLY A 344 11.12 20.04 6.97
CA GLY A 344 10.56 19.08 7.91
C GLY A 344 9.51 18.17 7.29
N TYR A 345 8.79 17.44 8.15
CA TYR A 345 7.77 16.50 7.74
C TYR A 345 6.37 17.12 7.78
N TYR A 346 5.56 16.73 6.80
CA TYR A 346 4.17 17.17 6.65
C TYR A 346 3.27 15.96 6.40
N ASP A 347 2.14 15.93 7.09
CA ASP A 347 1.09 14.94 6.84
C ASP A 347 0.10 15.56 5.83
N PHE A 348 0.00 14.96 4.64
CA PHE A 348 -0.85 15.35 3.53
C PHE A 348 -2.08 14.44 3.49
N SER A 349 -3.26 15.02 3.71
CA SER A 349 -4.53 14.32 3.62
C SER A 349 -5.10 14.47 2.20
N VAL A 350 -5.11 13.37 1.45
CA VAL A 350 -5.51 13.33 0.04
C VAL A 350 -6.79 12.54 -0.10
N LYS A 351 -7.72 13.06 -0.91
CA LYS A 351 -9.01 12.45 -1.23
C LYS A 351 -9.17 12.25 -2.74
N VAL A 352 -9.68 11.08 -3.11
CA VAL A 352 -9.98 10.67 -4.47
C VAL A 352 -11.50 10.61 -4.64
N GLU A 353 -12.03 11.35 -5.60
CA GLU A 353 -13.46 11.44 -5.88
C GLU A 353 -13.74 11.06 -7.34
N GLY A 354 -15.00 10.82 -7.70
CA GLY A 354 -15.43 10.56 -9.07
C GLY A 354 -16.47 9.46 -9.13
N ASP A 355 -16.01 8.22 -8.98
CA ASP A 355 -16.86 7.04 -8.93
C ASP A 355 -17.36 6.80 -7.50
N ASN A 356 -18.65 6.53 -7.32
CA ASN A 356 -19.23 6.28 -6.00
C ASN A 356 -18.82 4.92 -5.43
N ARG A 357 -18.24 4.04 -6.25
CA ARG A 357 -17.72 2.73 -5.84
C ARG A 357 -16.33 2.82 -5.23
N TYR A 358 -15.65 3.97 -5.31
CA TYR A 358 -14.30 4.12 -4.78
C TYR A 358 -14.28 4.03 -3.25
N ILE A 359 -13.67 2.97 -2.75
CA ILE A 359 -13.37 2.78 -1.32
C ILE A 359 -11.88 2.97 -1.07
N ALA A 360 -11.47 3.16 0.19
CA ALA A 360 -10.10 3.56 0.54
C ALA A 360 -9.62 4.83 -0.19
N ASN A 361 -10.57 5.71 -0.53
CA ASN A 361 -10.32 6.88 -1.34
C ASN A 361 -9.79 8.09 -0.57
N SER A 362 -9.45 7.91 0.72
CA SER A 362 -8.84 8.93 1.57
C SER A 362 -7.54 8.37 2.16
N VAL A 363 -6.43 9.06 1.94
CA VAL A 363 -5.08 8.60 2.32
C VAL A 363 -4.29 9.72 3.00
N GLU A 364 -3.54 9.35 4.03
CA GLU A 364 -2.57 10.23 4.68
C GLU A 364 -1.16 9.89 4.17
N LEU A 365 -0.50 10.87 3.55
CA LEU A 365 0.85 10.74 3.00
C LEU A 365 1.82 11.58 3.82
N ARG A 366 2.90 10.98 4.32
CA ARG A 366 3.98 11.74 4.95
C ARG A 366 4.97 12.21 3.90
N VAL A 367 5.06 13.53 3.71
CA VAL A 367 5.96 14.18 2.77
C VAL A 367 7.09 14.85 3.53
N LYS A 368 8.33 14.64 3.09
CA LYS A 368 9.51 15.32 3.62
C LYS A 368 9.83 16.52 2.73
N ILE A 369 9.90 17.70 3.34
CA ILE A 369 10.42 18.90 2.68
C ILE A 369 11.84 19.10 3.17
N SER A 370 12.81 18.90 2.27
CA SER A 370 14.23 19.11 2.55
C SER A 370 14.63 20.56 2.28
N THR A 371 15.73 21.01 2.88
CA THR A 371 16.32 22.32 2.59
C THR A 371 17.84 22.23 2.50
N GLU A 372 18.43 23.28 1.95
CA GLU A 372 19.88 23.47 1.88
C GLU A 372 20.34 24.29 3.09
N VAL A 373 21.33 23.75 3.81
CA VAL A 373 21.95 24.43 4.94
C VAL A 373 23.02 25.40 4.45
N GLY A 374 22.85 26.66 4.81
CA GLY A 374 23.84 27.72 4.69
C GLY A 374 24.52 27.94 6.04
N ILE A 375 25.83 28.16 6.01
CA ILE A 375 26.60 28.58 7.19
C ILE A 375 26.93 30.06 7.08
N THR A 376 26.59 30.81 8.11
CA THR A 376 26.82 32.26 8.18
C THR A 376 27.54 32.62 9.47
N ASN A 377 28.14 33.82 9.49
CA ASN A 377 28.78 34.39 10.68
C ASN A 377 29.81 33.47 11.37
N VAL A 378 30.66 32.82 10.59
CA VAL A 378 31.72 31.95 11.13
C VAL A 378 32.87 32.78 11.70
N ASP A 379 33.02 32.76 13.01
CA ASP A 379 34.10 33.42 13.76
C ASP A 379 35.05 32.41 14.37
N LEU A 380 36.34 32.60 14.12
CA LEU A 380 37.43 31.86 14.75
C LEU A 380 38.18 32.82 15.66
N SER A 381 38.17 32.53 16.97
CA SER A 381 38.70 33.42 17.99
C SER A 381 39.78 32.74 18.82
N THR A 382 40.87 33.47 19.07
CA THR A 382 41.84 33.14 20.12
C THR A 382 41.62 34.07 21.29
N VAL A 383 41.37 33.50 22.46
CA VAL A 383 40.98 34.21 23.69
C VAL A 383 42.06 33.99 24.74
N ASP A 384 42.57 35.07 25.33
CA ASP A 384 43.51 34.97 26.45
C ASP A 384 42.78 34.52 27.71
N LYS A 385 43.35 33.55 28.43
CA LYS A 385 42.75 32.93 29.61
C LYS A 385 42.62 33.90 30.78
N ASP A 386 43.52 34.89 30.88
CA ASP A 386 43.46 35.92 31.92
C ASP A 386 42.63 37.16 31.52
N GLN A 387 42.09 37.16 30.29
CA GLN A 387 41.31 38.26 29.69
C GLN A 387 42.02 39.63 29.71
N SER A 388 43.35 39.66 29.86
CA SER A 388 44.14 40.88 29.85
C SER A 388 44.21 41.54 28.46
N ILE A 389 43.99 40.74 27.41
CA ILE A 389 43.99 41.17 26.00
C ILE A 389 42.65 40.81 25.36
N ALA A 390 42.14 41.75 24.55
CA ALA A 390 40.89 41.53 23.81
C ALA A 390 41.01 40.33 22.83
N PRO A 391 39.95 39.51 22.67
CA PRO A 391 39.96 38.36 21.77
C PRO A 391 40.33 38.72 20.33
N LYS A 392 41.22 37.94 19.72
CA LYS A 392 41.54 38.09 18.30
C LYS A 392 40.61 37.22 17.47
N THR A 393 39.65 37.85 16.80
CA THR A 393 38.61 37.19 16.00
C THR A 393 38.89 37.29 14.50
N THR A 394 38.76 36.19 13.77
CA THR A 394 38.87 36.12 12.31
C THR A 394 37.60 35.54 11.71
N ARG A 395 36.94 36.32 10.83
CA ARG A 395 35.73 35.90 10.10
C ARG A 395 36.12 35.01 8.90
N VAL A 396 35.39 33.92 8.69
CA VAL A 396 35.53 33.03 7.53
C VAL A 396 34.18 32.90 6.82
N THR A 397 34.20 32.73 5.51
CA THR A 397 33.01 32.46 4.70
C THR A 397 33.14 31.08 4.06
N TYR A 398 32.08 30.29 4.04
CA TYR A 398 32.05 29.03 3.29
C TYR A 398 32.02 29.34 1.77
N PRO A 399 32.74 28.58 0.92
CA PRO A 399 33.57 27.39 1.19
C PRO A 399 35.07 27.69 1.43
N ALA A 400 35.44 28.89 1.86
CA ALA A 400 36.83 29.28 2.05
C ALA A 400 37.45 28.75 3.36
N LYS A 401 38.79 28.63 3.38
CA LYS A 401 39.58 28.30 4.57
C LYS A 401 40.10 29.57 5.24
N ALA A 402 40.25 29.53 6.57
CA ALA A 402 40.93 30.59 7.30
C ALA A 402 42.39 30.74 6.82
N LYS A 403 42.91 31.98 6.84
CA LYS A 403 44.31 32.26 6.50
C LYS A 403 45.20 32.00 7.72
N GLY A 404 46.18 31.10 7.57
CA GLY A 404 47.14 30.78 8.62
C GLY A 404 46.60 29.77 9.66
N THR A 405 47.32 29.64 10.77
CA THR A 405 47.00 28.70 11.85
C THR A 405 46.66 29.44 13.15
N PHE A 406 45.77 28.86 13.94
CA PHE A 406 45.42 29.35 15.28
C PHE A 406 46.18 28.52 16.33
N ILE A 407 46.54 29.15 17.44
CA ILE A 407 47.25 28.51 18.55
C ILE A 407 46.29 28.44 19.74
N ALA A 408 46.24 27.28 20.38
CA ALA A 408 45.56 27.05 21.66
C ALA A 408 46.51 26.32 22.58
N ASP A 409 46.77 26.86 23.77
CA ASP A 409 47.73 26.35 24.76
C ASP A 409 47.26 26.67 26.19
N SER A 410 48.16 26.70 27.17
CA SER A 410 47.83 26.99 28.57
C SER A 410 47.47 28.46 28.82
N HIS A 411 47.84 29.37 27.91
CA HIS A 411 47.58 30.80 27.99
C HIS A 411 46.42 31.21 27.09
N GLN A 412 46.20 30.50 25.98
CA GLN A 412 45.20 30.87 24.96
C GLN A 412 44.19 29.75 24.71
N ASN A 413 42.91 30.08 24.81
CA ASN A 413 41.81 29.22 24.41
C ASN A 413 41.40 29.51 22.96
N PHE A 414 40.84 28.49 22.30
CA PHE A 414 40.26 28.64 20.96
C PHE A 414 38.74 28.57 21.04
N ALA A 415 38.06 29.47 20.33
CA ALA A 415 36.63 29.48 20.21
C ALA A 415 36.18 29.58 18.75
N LEU A 416 35.14 28.83 18.41
CA LEU A 416 34.45 28.85 17.14
C LEU A 416 32.98 29.22 17.39
N PHE A 417 32.49 30.24 16.68
CA PHE A 417 31.08 30.61 16.65
C PHE A 417 30.59 30.56 15.21
N PHE A 418 29.37 30.06 14.99
CA PHE A 418 28.73 30.07 13.67
C PHE A 418 27.20 30.02 13.81
N GLN A 419 26.52 30.40 12.74
CA GLN A 419 25.07 30.29 12.62
C GLN A 419 24.73 29.44 11.40
N LEU A 420 23.66 28.66 11.53
CA LEU A 420 23.13 27.82 10.47
C LEU A 420 21.79 28.40 10.03
N VAL A 421 21.62 28.56 8.72
CA VAL A 421 20.41 29.13 8.12
C VAL A 421 19.98 28.30 6.93
N ASP A 422 18.70 28.36 6.61
CA ASP A 422 18.15 27.84 5.37
C ASP A 422 18.55 28.78 4.23
N VAL A 423 19.18 28.26 3.17
CA VAL A 423 19.66 29.08 2.04
C VAL A 423 18.51 29.78 1.30
N ASN A 424 17.34 29.14 1.23
CA ASN A 424 16.18 29.60 0.47
C ASN A 424 15.35 30.63 1.24
N THR A 425 15.21 30.45 2.55
CA THR A 425 14.34 31.31 3.39
C THR A 425 15.10 32.28 4.29
N GLY A 426 16.37 32.01 4.56
CA GLY A 426 17.17 32.72 5.56
C GLY A 426 16.77 32.45 7.01
N ALA A 427 15.83 31.52 7.24
CA ALA A 427 15.42 31.14 8.58
C ALA A 427 16.55 30.39 9.30
N GLU A 428 16.67 30.59 10.61
CA GLU A 428 17.65 29.87 11.44
C GLU A 428 17.33 28.36 11.44
N LEU A 429 18.36 27.54 11.28
CA LEU A 429 18.26 26.09 11.31
C LEU A 429 18.93 25.54 12.57
N THR A 430 18.29 24.52 13.16
CA THR A 430 18.84 23.74 14.27
C THR A 430 18.91 22.26 13.87
N PRO A 431 19.95 21.84 13.11
CA PRO A 431 20.09 20.46 12.68
C PRO A 431 20.15 19.49 13.85
N HIS A 432 19.69 18.26 13.64
CA HIS A 432 19.74 17.21 14.67
C HIS A 432 21.17 16.93 15.17
N GLN A 433 22.18 17.01 14.29
CA GLN A 433 23.58 16.76 14.66
C GLN A 433 24.54 17.80 14.05
N THR A 434 25.35 18.41 14.92
CA THR A 434 26.44 19.30 14.51
C THR A 434 27.69 18.96 15.31
N PHE A 435 28.78 18.63 14.61
CA PHE A 435 30.02 18.18 15.22
C PHE A 435 31.22 19.00 14.79
N VAL A 436 32.12 19.27 15.73
CA VAL A 436 33.46 19.79 15.47
C VAL A 436 34.45 18.65 15.65
N ARG A 437 35.10 18.24 14.56
CA ARG A 437 36.08 17.17 14.52
C ARG A 437 37.48 17.74 14.37
N LEU A 438 38.38 17.39 15.28
CA LEU A 438 39.79 17.74 15.26
C LEU A 438 40.60 16.52 14.87
N HIS A 439 41.26 16.57 13.71
CA HIS A 439 42.06 15.47 13.16
C HIS A 439 43.55 15.79 13.24
N ASN A 440 44.31 14.98 13.99
CA ASN A 440 45.75 15.14 14.15
C ASN A 440 46.48 14.75 12.85
N GLN A 441 47.15 15.71 12.22
CA GLN A 441 47.78 15.52 10.90
C GLN A 441 48.92 14.51 10.90
N LYS A 442 49.53 14.22 12.06
CA LYS A 442 50.68 13.30 12.17
C LYS A 442 50.25 11.90 12.58
N THR A 443 49.37 11.79 13.57
CA THR A 443 48.99 10.49 14.18
C THR A 443 47.72 9.90 13.57
N GLY A 444 46.92 10.71 12.88
CA GLY A 444 45.60 10.32 12.39
C GLY A 444 44.52 10.23 13.48
N GLN A 445 44.84 10.55 14.74
CA GLN A 445 43.88 10.58 15.84
C GLN A 445 42.78 11.61 15.56
N GLU A 446 41.53 11.26 15.89
CA GLU A 446 40.37 12.12 15.71
C GLU A 446 39.64 12.32 17.03
N VAL A 447 39.30 13.57 17.34
CA VAL A 447 38.49 13.92 18.50
C VAL A 447 37.27 14.68 18.02
N VAL A 448 36.08 14.24 18.42
CA VAL A 448 34.80 14.78 17.95
C VAL A 448 34.06 15.42 19.13
N PHE A 449 33.64 16.66 18.96
CA PHE A 449 32.84 17.40 19.91
C PHE A 449 31.47 17.71 19.32
N VAL A 450 30.44 17.66 20.16
CA VAL A 450 29.11 18.15 19.81
C VAL A 450 29.11 19.68 19.93
N ALA A 451 28.59 20.37 18.92
CA ALA A 451 28.32 21.81 18.99
C ALA A 451 26.82 22.03 19.16
N GLU A 452 26.45 22.73 20.23
CA GLU A 452 25.06 23.05 20.54
C GLU A 452 24.80 24.56 20.34
N PRO A 453 23.59 24.93 19.89
CA PRO A 453 23.22 26.33 19.79
C PRO A 453 22.91 26.92 21.16
N ASP A 454 23.25 28.21 21.35
CA ASP A 454 22.78 28.98 22.50
C ASP A 454 21.31 29.43 22.33
N SER A 455 20.80 30.23 23.28
CA SER A 455 19.42 30.75 23.23
C SER A 455 19.14 31.73 22.09
N LYS A 456 20.17 32.11 21.32
CA LYS A 456 20.10 32.96 20.12
C LYS A 456 20.45 32.18 18.85
N ASN A 457 20.40 30.85 18.90
CA ASN A 457 20.74 29.95 17.79
C ASN A 457 22.16 30.17 17.24
N VAL A 458 23.09 30.61 18.09
CA VAL A 458 24.51 30.69 17.77
C VAL A 458 25.18 29.42 18.27
N TYR A 459 25.74 28.64 17.37
CA TYR A 459 26.53 27.47 17.72
C TYR A 459 27.88 27.89 18.25
N LYS A 460 28.29 27.26 19.36
CA LYS A 460 29.54 27.59 20.05
C LYS A 460 30.37 26.33 20.29
N PHE A 461 31.65 26.42 19.98
CA PHE A 461 32.66 25.44 20.38
C PHE A 461 33.83 26.14 21.05
N GLU A 462 34.18 25.70 22.26
CA GLU A 462 35.34 26.19 23.00
C GLU A 462 36.30 25.04 23.33
N LEU A 463 37.57 25.28 23.02
CA LEU A 463 38.69 24.41 23.31
C LEU A 463 39.60 25.07 24.33
N ASP A 464 39.45 24.66 25.59
CA ASP A 464 40.46 24.88 26.64
C ASP A 464 41.33 23.62 26.74
N THR A 465 42.61 23.76 26.38
CA THR A 465 43.53 22.62 26.33
C THR A 465 43.86 22.03 27.71
N SER A 466 43.65 22.79 28.78
CA SER A 466 43.86 22.34 30.15
C SER A 466 42.67 21.50 30.64
N GLU A 467 41.45 21.95 30.33
CA GLU A 467 40.22 21.26 30.74
C GLU A 467 39.96 20.01 29.90
N ARG A 468 40.21 20.09 28.58
CA ARG A 468 39.91 19.00 27.63
C ARG A 468 41.09 18.06 27.38
N LYS A 469 42.12 18.08 28.23
CA LYS A 469 43.37 17.31 28.03
C LYS A 469 43.13 15.80 27.89
N ILE A 470 42.11 15.28 28.58
CA ILE A 470 41.77 13.85 28.60
C ILE A 470 41.23 13.40 27.23
N GLU A 471 40.39 14.20 26.59
CA GLU A 471 39.80 13.88 25.28
C GLU A 471 40.84 13.76 24.16
N PHE A 472 42.03 14.34 24.33
CA PHE A 472 43.15 14.24 23.40
C PHE A 472 44.23 13.24 23.86
N ASP A 473 44.02 12.50 24.94
CA ASP A 473 45.06 11.66 25.57
C ASP A 473 46.36 12.42 25.88
N SER A 474 46.25 13.73 26.17
CA SER A 474 47.39 14.64 26.34
C SER A 474 48.31 14.77 25.11
N ALA A 475 47.86 14.39 23.92
CA ALA A 475 48.65 14.44 22.70
C ALA A 475 48.68 15.85 22.10
N SER A 476 49.87 16.46 22.08
CA SER A 476 50.11 17.73 21.37
C SER A 476 50.35 17.50 19.87
N GLY A 477 49.96 18.47 19.06
CA GLY A 477 50.15 18.37 17.61
C GLY A 477 49.39 19.42 16.82
N THR A 478 49.52 19.34 15.49
CA THR A 478 48.75 20.15 14.56
C THR A 478 47.48 19.41 14.18
N TYR A 479 46.34 20.00 14.53
CA TYR A 479 45.03 19.43 14.23
C TYR A 479 44.36 20.21 13.09
N THR A 480 43.62 19.49 12.25
CA THR A 480 42.71 20.07 11.25
C THR A 480 41.30 20.06 11.82
N LEU A 481 40.66 21.23 11.87
CA LEU A 481 39.28 21.38 12.30
C LEU A 481 38.33 21.15 11.11
N TYR A 482 37.43 20.19 11.26
CA TYR A 482 36.31 19.94 10.37
C TYR A 482 35.01 20.26 11.11
N LEU A 483 34.12 21.02 10.47
CA LEU A 483 32.75 21.19 10.92
C LEU A 483 31.87 20.24 10.10
N ILE A 484 31.17 19.35 10.78
CA ILE A 484 30.28 18.34 10.19
C ILE A 484 28.87 18.70 10.63
N ILE A 485 27.98 18.97 9.67
CA ILE A 485 26.58 19.27 9.90
C ILE A 485 25.77 18.16 9.24
N GLY A 486 24.89 17.52 10.00
CA GLY A 486 24.08 16.41 9.51
C GLY A 486 22.65 16.48 10.07
N ASP A 487 21.69 16.28 9.20
CA ASP A 487 20.30 16.07 9.57
C ASP A 487 19.65 15.01 8.66
N ALA A 488 18.48 14.52 9.08
CA ALA A 488 17.73 13.45 8.43
C ALA A 488 17.18 13.82 7.06
#